data_AF-A0A7S8FDK0-F1
#
_entry.id   AF-A0A7S8FDK0-F1
#
_cell.length_a   1.000
_cell.length_b   1.000
_cell.length_c   1.000
_cell.angle_alpha   90.00
_cell.angle_beta   90.00
_cell.angle_gamma   90.00
#
_symmetry.space_group_name_H-M   'P 1'
#
loop_
_entity.id
_entity.type
_entity.pdbx_description
1 polymer ?
#
loop_
_entity_poly.entity_id
_entity_poly.type
_entity_poly.pdbx_seq_one_letter_code
_entity_poly.pdbx_strand_id
1 'polypeptide(L)'
;MWFIRRIGIASIALVLSIIAAPLLAAELSGKVYQSGRPAANLTITVEGGNVAARTDGRGEYSLDLPPGDYILVIRGQRISVTVSSGGTRQDIRL
;
A
#
# COMPACT_ATOMS: atom_id res chain seq x y z
N MET A 1 45.08 -12.94 -16.14
CA MET A 1 43.89 -13.73 -16.54
C MET A 1 42.77 -13.43 -15.55
N TRP A 2 41.55 -13.27 -16.03
CA TRP A 2 40.52 -12.33 -15.53
C TRP A 2 39.56 -12.95 -14.49
N PHE A 3 39.26 -12.22 -13.41
CA PHE A 3 38.31 -12.58 -12.33
C PHE A 3 36.87 -12.46 -12.86
N ILE A 4 36.12 -13.56 -12.95
CA ILE A 4 34.74 -13.55 -13.49
C ILE A 4 33.75 -13.21 -12.38
N ARG A 5 32.84 -12.31 -12.74
CA ARG A 5 31.93 -11.53 -11.91
C ARG A 5 30.57 -12.25 -11.73
N ARG A 6 30.02 -12.12 -10.52
CA ARG A 6 28.61 -12.05 -10.09
C ARG A 6 27.53 -12.71 -10.97
N ILE A 7 26.84 -13.73 -10.45
CA ILE A 7 25.52 -14.21 -10.90
C ILE A 7 24.87 -14.87 -9.66
N GLY A 8 23.62 -14.68 -9.25
CA GLY A 8 22.49 -13.88 -9.70
C GLY A 8 21.41 -14.16 -8.65
N ILE A 9 20.86 -13.13 -8.02
CA ILE A 9 19.85 -13.33 -6.98
C ILE A 9 18.57 -13.76 -7.71
N ALA A 10 18.11 -14.98 -7.48
CA ALA A 10 16.83 -15.46 -7.98
C ALA A 10 15.72 -14.56 -7.40
N SER A 11 15.09 -13.74 -8.22
CA SER A 11 13.97 -12.89 -7.80
C SER A 11 12.68 -13.46 -8.39
N ILE A 12 12.04 -14.32 -7.60
CA ILE A 12 10.64 -14.69 -7.78
C ILE A 12 9.77 -13.51 -7.35
N ALA A 13 8.87 -13.05 -8.21
CA ALA A 13 7.56 -12.53 -7.79
C ALA A 13 6.58 -12.49 -8.98
N LEU A 14 5.71 -13.48 -8.96
CA LEU A 14 4.38 -13.63 -9.57
C LEU A 14 3.72 -12.32 -10.07
N VAL A 15 3.32 -12.31 -11.34
CA VAL A 15 2.44 -11.28 -11.92
C VAL A 15 0.99 -11.76 -11.80
N LEU A 16 0.17 -11.08 -10.99
CA LEU A 16 -1.28 -11.26 -10.97
C LEU A 16 -1.93 -9.94 -11.43
N SER A 17 -2.25 -9.83 -12.72
CA SER A 17 -3.19 -8.79 -13.19
C SER A 17 -4.60 -9.30 -12.97
N ILE A 18 -5.25 -8.83 -11.91
CA ILE A 18 -6.66 -9.10 -11.66
C ILE A 18 -7.47 -8.08 -12.48
N ILE A 19 -8.31 -8.56 -13.40
CA ILE A 19 -9.31 -7.75 -14.07
C ILE A 19 -10.37 -7.42 -13.00
N ALA A 20 -10.28 -6.24 -12.39
CA ALA A 20 -11.22 -5.82 -11.36
C ALA A 20 -12.59 -5.54 -11.99
N ALA A 21 -13.56 -6.42 -11.79
CA ALA A 21 -14.97 -6.03 -11.84
C ALA A 21 -15.21 -4.94 -10.77
N PRO A 22 -16.17 -4.02 -10.92
CA PRO A 22 -16.51 -3.07 -9.86
C PRO A 22 -17.24 -3.84 -8.74
N LEU A 23 -16.48 -4.62 -7.98
CA LEU A 23 -16.85 -5.03 -6.63
C LEU A 23 -17.03 -3.72 -5.87
N LEU A 24 -18.18 -3.55 -5.24
CA LEU A 24 -18.52 -2.38 -4.42
C LEU A 24 -17.27 -1.86 -3.73
N ALA A 25 -16.88 -0.62 -4.02
CA ALA A 25 -15.69 -0.04 -3.41
C ALA A 25 -15.86 -0.13 -1.88
N ALA A 26 -14.88 -0.71 -1.22
CA ALA A 26 -14.84 -0.87 0.21
C ALA A 26 -13.89 0.17 0.79
N GLU A 27 -14.29 0.77 1.91
CA GLU A 27 -13.49 1.80 2.55
C GLU A 27 -12.29 1.16 3.27
N LEU A 28 -11.08 1.55 2.88
CA LEU A 28 -9.86 1.34 3.63
C LEU A 28 -9.51 2.62 4.39
N SER A 29 -9.69 2.62 5.70
CA SER A 29 -9.43 3.78 6.56
C SER A 29 -8.41 3.48 7.65
N GLY A 30 -7.87 4.52 8.28
CA GLY A 30 -6.95 4.34 9.40
C GLY A 30 -6.19 5.59 9.79
N LYS A 31 -5.23 5.42 10.69
CA LYS A 31 -4.28 6.47 11.09
C LYS A 31 -2.85 6.10 10.75
N VAL A 32 -2.12 7.04 10.18
CA VAL A 32 -0.67 6.93 10.00
C VAL A 32 0.04 7.63 11.15
N TYR A 33 0.97 6.91 11.78
CA TYR A 33 1.86 7.44 12.80
C TYR A 33 3.29 7.43 12.29
N GLN A 34 4.06 8.46 12.61
CA GLN A 34 5.50 8.54 12.39
C GLN A 34 6.17 8.84 13.72
N SER A 35 7.10 7.96 14.13
CA SER A 35 7.83 8.12 15.40
C SER A 35 6.91 8.34 16.62
N GLY A 36 5.76 7.65 16.64
CA GLY A 36 4.77 7.74 17.71
C GLY A 36 3.83 8.94 17.67
N ARG A 37 3.92 9.81 16.65
CA ARG A 37 3.02 10.97 16.46
C ARG A 37 2.17 10.81 15.21
N PRO A 38 0.94 11.34 15.16
CA PRO A 38 0.14 11.31 13.94
C PRO A 38 0.85 12.05 12.80
N ALA A 39 0.90 11.43 11.63
CA ALA A 39 1.65 11.91 10.49
C ALA A 39 0.71 12.50 9.43
N ALA A 40 0.67 13.83 9.37
CA ALA A 40 -0.13 14.56 8.40
C ALA A 40 0.57 14.70 7.05
N ASN A 41 -0.21 15.00 6.01
CA ASN A 41 0.28 15.36 4.68
C ASN A 41 1.13 14.28 3.98
N LEU A 42 0.98 13.01 4.37
CA LEU A 42 1.64 11.89 3.73
C LEU A 42 0.83 11.39 2.54
N THR A 43 1.50 11.17 1.41
CA THR A 43 0.88 10.53 0.26
C THR A 43 0.94 9.02 0.43
N ILE A 44 -0.23 8.39 0.43
CA ILE A 44 -0.43 6.95 0.38
C ILE A 44 -0.78 6.60 -1.06
N THR A 45 0.02 5.77 -1.70
CA THR A 45 -0.21 5.31 -3.08
C THR A 45 -0.41 3.81 -3.09
N VAL A 46 -1.32 3.31 -3.92
CA VAL A 46 -1.47 1.85 -4.13
C VAL A 46 -0.49 1.41 -5.22
N GLU A 47 0.37 0.45 -4.92
CA GLU A 47 1.34 -0.08 -5.88
C GLU A 47 0.63 -0.68 -7.10
N GLY A 48 1.03 -0.26 -8.30
CA GLY A 48 0.40 -0.69 -9.55
C GLY A 48 -0.95 -0.02 -9.86
N GLY A 49 -1.46 0.85 -8.99
CA GLY A 49 -2.70 1.60 -9.18
C GLY A 49 -2.48 3.10 -9.37
N ASN A 50 -3.53 3.79 -9.82
CA ASN A 50 -3.59 5.26 -9.85
C ASN A 50 -4.33 5.85 -8.64
N VAL A 51 -4.62 5.03 -7.63
CA VAL A 51 -5.33 5.46 -6.43
C VAL A 51 -4.32 5.95 -5.40
N ALA A 52 -4.55 7.18 -4.93
CA ALA A 52 -3.75 7.79 -3.88
C ALA A 52 -4.64 8.56 -2.91
N ALA A 53 -4.23 8.59 -1.64
CA ALA A 53 -4.84 9.43 -0.61
C ALA A 53 -3.76 10.22 0.11
N ARG A 54 -4.17 11.31 0.76
CA ARG A 54 -3.29 12.13 1.57
C ARG A 54 -3.77 12.11 3.01
N THR A 55 -2.87 11.87 3.96
CA THR A 55 -3.24 11.92 5.38
C THR A 55 -3.57 13.34 5.81
N ASP A 56 -4.60 13.49 6.64
CA ASP A 56 -5.07 14.78 7.13
C ASP A 56 -4.22 15.31 8.31
N GLY A 57 -4.61 16.45 8.90
CA GLY A 57 -3.92 17.05 10.05
C GLY A 57 -3.87 16.18 11.31
N ARG A 58 -4.68 15.10 11.38
CA ARG A 58 -4.74 14.13 12.47
C ARG A 58 -4.11 12.79 12.08
N GLY A 59 -3.46 12.72 10.91
CA GLY A 59 -2.89 11.50 10.35
C GLY A 59 -3.92 10.50 9.83
N GLU A 60 -5.19 10.88 9.73
CA GLU A 60 -6.26 10.03 9.24
C GLU A 60 -6.18 9.92 7.71
N TYR A 61 -6.51 8.74 7.20
CA TYR A 61 -6.65 8.49 5.77
C TYR A 61 -7.89 7.63 5.50
N SER A 62 -8.43 7.78 4.30
CA SER A 62 -9.49 6.93 3.77
C SER A 62 -9.30 6.77 2.25
N LEU A 63 -9.51 5.56 1.76
CA LEU A 63 -9.33 5.11 0.38
C LEU A 63 -10.47 4.17 0.01
N ASP A 64 -11.16 4.46 -1.07
CA ASP A 64 -12.16 3.53 -1.63
C ASP A 64 -11.45 2.56 -2.59
N LEU A 65 -11.38 1.29 -2.20
CA LEU A 65 -10.73 0.23 -2.98
C LEU A 65 -11.64 -0.98 -3.10
N PRO A 66 -11.70 -1.65 -4.27
CA PRO A 66 -12.35 -2.94 -4.36
C PRO A 66 -11.74 -3.92 -3.34
N PRO A 67 -12.50 -4.87 -2.79
CA PRO A 67 -11.96 -5.88 -1.89
C PRO A 67 -10.84 -6.68 -2.56
N GLY A 68 -9.74 -6.90 -1.84
CA GLY A 68 -8.56 -7.55 -2.38
C GLY A 68 -7.29 -7.22 -1.59
N ASP A 69 -6.18 -7.80 -2.02
CA ASP A 69 -4.87 -7.57 -1.43
C ASP A 69 -4.13 -6.46 -2.18
N TYR A 70 -3.61 -5.49 -1.44
CA TYR A 70 -2.92 -4.33 -1.97
C TYR A 70 -1.60 -4.09 -1.24
N ILE A 71 -0.69 -3.41 -1.92
CA ILE A 71 0.53 -2.89 -1.33
C ILE A 71 0.42 -1.37 -1.33
N LEU A 72 0.39 -0.78 -0.14
CA LEU A 72 0.47 0.67 0.03
C LEU A 72 1.92 1.10 0.05
N VAL A 73 2.25 2.14 -0.71
CA VAL A 73 3.55 2.78 -0.73
C VAL A 73 3.44 4.16 -0.10
N ILE A 74 4.15 4.35 1.02
CA ILE A 74 4.16 5.59 1.80
C ILE A 74 5.62 5.97 2.04
N ARG A 75 6.07 7.10 1.49
CA ARG A 75 7.48 7.54 1.55
C ARG A 75 8.49 6.46 1.12
N GLY A 76 8.10 5.56 0.22
CA GLY A 76 8.93 4.44 -0.25
C GLY A 76 8.87 3.17 0.61
N GLN A 77 8.17 3.20 1.75
CA GLN A 77 7.87 1.99 2.52
C GLN A 77 6.67 1.27 1.93
N ARG A 78 6.79 -0.05 1.76
CA ARG A 78 5.73 -0.94 1.27
C ARG A 78 5.00 -1.60 2.42
N ILE A 79 3.67 -1.57 2.40
CA ILE A 79 2.80 -2.10 3.46
C ILE A 79 1.71 -2.94 2.80
N SER A 80 1.71 -4.24 3.08
CA SER A 80 0.65 -5.14 2.59
C SER A 80 -0.62 -4.95 3.42
N VAL A 81 -1.76 -4.82 2.74
CA VAL A 81 -3.07 -4.68 3.36
C VAL A 81 -4.12 -5.47 2.59
N THR A 82 -5.04 -6.10 3.31
CA THR A 82 -6.19 -6.80 2.73
C THR A 82 -7.45 -5.98 2.97
N VAL A 83 -8.09 -5.55 1.90
CA VAL A 83 -9.38 -4.83 1.92
C VAL A 83 -10.50 -5.86 1.85
N SER A 84 -11.33 -5.90 2.89
CA SER A 84 -12.52 -6.76 2.93
C SER A 84 -13.73 -6.03 2.34
N SER A 85 -14.74 -6.77 1.87
CA SER A 85 -15.97 -6.20 1.30
C SER A 85 -16.81 -5.35 2.27
N GLY A 86 -16.58 -5.49 3.58
CA GLY A 86 -17.20 -4.64 4.61
C GLY A 86 -16.41 -3.38 4.96
N GLY A 87 -15.34 -3.08 4.23
CA GLY A 87 -14.33 -2.10 4.61
C GLY A 87 -13.26 -2.71 5.54
N THR A 88 -12.12 -2.03 5.60
CA THR A 88 -10.99 -2.40 6.45
C THR A 88 -10.49 -1.16 7.19
N ARG A 89 -10.24 -1.28 8.49
CA ARG A 89 -9.52 -0.26 9.25
C ARG A 89 -8.11 -0.76 9.58
N GLN A 90 -7.09 -0.05 9.11
CA GLN A 90 -5.69 -0.40 9.32
C GLN A 90 -4.89 0.81 9.80
N ASP A 91 -4.35 0.75 11.01
CA ASP A 91 -3.41 1.77 11.45
C ASP A 91 -2.00 1.44 10.95
N ILE A 92 -1.29 2.47 10.49
CA ILE A 92 0.03 2.37 9.89
C ILE A 92 1.05 3.05 10.80
N ARG A 93 2.17 2.37 11.06
CA ARG A 93 3.28 2.92 11.85
C ARG A 93 4.55 2.93 11.00
N LEU A 94 5.10 4.13 10.83
CA LEU A 94 6.35 4.44 10.15
C LEU A 94 7.47 4.71 11.15
#